data_AF-A0A3D1JVR8-F1
#
_entry.id   AF-A0A3D1JVR8-F1
#
_cell.length_a   1.000
_cell.length_b   1.000
_cell.length_c   1.000
_cell.angle_alpha   90.00
_cell.angle_beta   90.00
_cell.angle_gamma   90.00
#
_symmetry.space_group_name_H-M   'P 1'
#
loop_
_entity.id
_entity.type
_entity.pdbx_description
1 polymer ?
#
loop_
_entity_poly.entity_id
_entity_poly.type
_entity_poly.pdbx_seq_one_letter_code
_entity_poly.pdbx_strand_id
1 'polypeptide(L)'
;MFNLDIKDDSVSITGITSVGDVNDKTVSVKLKDRSLLVSGSNLSVTKLDVEQGTLFATGKVSQVKFGAGKGAEGFLKKLVK
;
A
#
# COMPACT_ATOMS: atom_id res chain seq x y z
N MET A 1 -10.79 -11.29 3.29
CA MET A 1 -11.38 -9.94 3.18
C MET A 1 -10.31 -8.94 3.59
N PHE A 2 -10.21 -7.78 2.95
CA PHE A 2 -9.23 -6.75 3.28
C PHE A 2 -9.96 -5.48 3.71
N ASN A 3 -9.36 -4.67 4.57
CA ASN A 3 -9.84 -3.34 4.91
C ASN A 3 -8.73 -2.31 4.69
N LEU A 4 -9.12 -1.09 4.31
CA LEU A 4 -8.26 0.09 4.28
C LEU A 4 -8.99 1.18 5.06
N ASP A 5 -8.37 1.65 6.14
CA ASP A 5 -8.84 2.76 6.95
C ASP A 5 -7.82 3.90 6.87
N ILE A 6 -8.28 5.10 6.53
CA ILE A 6 -7.46 6.32 6.49
C ILE A 6 -8.16 7.34 7.36
N LYS A 7 -7.50 7.73 8.44
CA LYS A 7 -8.01 8.70 9.39
C LYS A 7 -6.91 9.68 9.75
N ASP A 8 -7.11 10.95 9.41
CA ASP A 8 -6.11 12.00 9.54
C ASP A 8 -4.79 11.58 8.87
N ASP A 9 -3.70 11.54 9.64
CA ASP A 9 -2.38 11.09 9.21
C ASP A 9 -2.13 9.61 9.53
N SER A 10 -3.17 8.80 9.78
CA SER A 10 -3.06 7.37 10.06
C SER A 10 -3.64 6.52 8.92
N VAL A 11 -2.93 5.47 8.56
CA VAL A 11 -3.31 4.51 7.52
C VAL A 11 -3.25 3.11 8.14
N SER A 12 -4.33 2.35 8.04
CA SER A 12 -4.38 0.95 8.44
C SER A 12 -4.85 0.08 7.28
N ILE A 13 -4.15 -1.02 7.04
CA ILE A 13 -4.46 -1.97 5.98
C ILE A 13 -4.48 -3.37 6.59
N THR A 14 -5.52 -4.15 6.29
CA THR A 14 -5.60 -5.57 6.67
C THR A 14 -5.71 -6.48 5.45
N GLY A 15 -5.47 -7.77 5.61
CA GLY A 15 -5.50 -8.75 4.53
C GLY A 15 -4.30 -8.68 3.57
N ILE A 16 -3.18 -8.11 4.03
CA ILE A 16 -1.92 -8.07 3.28
C ILE A 16 -1.31 -9.46 3.23
N THR A 17 -0.80 -9.84 2.05
CA THR A 17 -0.09 -11.10 1.81
C THR A 17 1.40 -10.88 1.58
N SER A 18 1.81 -9.69 1.16
CA SER A 18 3.21 -9.28 1.08
C SER A 18 3.32 -7.76 0.98
N VAL A 19 4.45 -7.21 1.43
CA VAL A 19 4.77 -5.79 1.23
C VAL A 19 5.68 -5.62 0.01
N GLY A 20 5.42 -4.58 -0.77
CA GLY A 20 6.23 -4.14 -1.89
C GLY A 20 7.11 -2.95 -1.50
N ASP A 21 7.14 -1.93 -2.36
CA ASP A 21 7.92 -0.71 -2.12
C ASP A 21 7.32 0.14 -0.98
N VAL A 22 8.17 0.56 -0.04
CA VAL A 22 7.81 1.43 1.08
C VAL A 22 8.86 2.53 1.18
N ASN A 23 8.39 3.77 1.07
CA ASN A 23 9.19 4.97 1.25
C ASN A 23 8.31 6.12 1.76
N ASP A 24 8.89 7.32 1.89
CA ASP A 24 8.25 8.53 2.39
C ASP A 24 7.08 9.06 1.52
N LYS A 25 6.95 8.55 0.29
CA LYS A 25 5.96 8.97 -0.70
C LYS A 25 4.99 7.87 -1.10
N THR A 26 5.38 6.59 -0.95
CA THR A 26 4.57 5.47 -1.38
C THR A 26 4.66 4.27 -0.45
N VAL A 27 3.51 3.62 -0.22
CA VAL A 27 3.39 2.31 0.42
C VAL A 27 2.65 1.38 -0.53
N SER A 28 3.32 0.34 -1.00
CA SER A 28 2.78 -0.67 -1.91
C SER A 28 2.65 -2.00 -1.19
N VAL A 29 1.47 -2.60 -1.26
CA VAL A 29 1.20 -3.92 -0.65
C VAL A 29 0.45 -4.82 -1.63
N LYS A 30 0.63 -6.13 -1.49
CA LYS A 30 -0.20 -7.12 -2.15
C LYS A 30 -1.25 -7.64 -1.17
N LEU A 31 -2.45 -7.75 -1.69
CA LEU A 31 -3.58 -8.46 -1.09
C LEU A 31 -3.71 -9.80 -1.84
N LYS A 32 -4.68 -10.64 -1.46
CA LYS A 32 -4.88 -11.97 -2.06
C LYS A 32 -5.00 -11.93 -3.59
N ASP A 33 -5.84 -11.03 -4.13
CA ASP A 33 -6.22 -11.01 -5.55
C ASP A 33 -5.88 -9.69 -6.27
N ARG A 34 -5.22 -8.76 -5.58
CA ARG A 34 -4.91 -7.41 -6.09
C ARG A 34 -3.76 -6.78 -5.33
N SER A 35 -3.23 -5.67 -5.84
CA SER A 35 -2.30 -4.81 -5.10
C SER A 35 -2.97 -3.51 -4.70
N LEU A 36 -2.42 -2.88 -3.67
CA LEU A 36 -2.80 -1.56 -3.19
C LEU A 36 -1.56 -0.69 -3.15
N LEU A 37 -1.65 0.48 -3.77
CA LEU A 37 -0.63 1.52 -3.73
C LEU A 37 -1.22 2.75 -3.05
N VAL A 38 -0.68 3.08 -1.89
CA VAL A 38 -0.95 4.34 -1.20
C VAL A 38 0.17 5.31 -1.56
N SER A 39 -0.18 6.52 -1.98
CA SER A 39 0.77 7.59 -2.29
C SER A 39 0.43 8.82 -1.45
N GLY A 40 1.46 9.58 -1.08
CA GLY A 40 1.35 10.63 -0.09
C GLY A 40 2.65 11.37 0.16
N SER A 41 2.74 11.98 1.34
CA SER A 41 3.95 12.61 1.86
C SER A 41 4.14 12.28 3.34
N ASN A 42 5.41 12.18 3.74
CA ASN A 42 5.81 11.73 5.07
C ASN A 42 5.20 10.38 5.47
N LEU A 43 5.05 9.48 4.50
CA LEU A 43 4.56 8.13 4.77
C LEU A 43 5.62 7.35 5.57
N SER A 44 5.21 6.72 6.66
CA SER A 44 6.10 5.93 7.51
C SER A 44 5.35 4.73 8.05
N VAL A 45 5.89 3.52 7.82
CA VAL A 45 5.29 2.29 8.36
C VAL A 45 5.64 2.17 9.84
N THR A 46 4.63 2.17 10.71
CA THR A 46 4.78 2.08 12.16
C THR A 46 4.61 0.66 12.68
N LYS A 47 3.85 -0.18 11.97
CA LYS A 47 3.71 -1.61 12.28
C LYS A 47 3.48 -2.42 11.00
N LEU A 48 4.15 -3.56 10.89
CA LEU A 48 3.95 -4.51 9.81
C LEU A 48 3.96 -5.93 10.37
N ASP A 49 2.89 -6.67 10.12
CA ASP A 49 2.76 -8.08 10.44
C ASP A 49 2.12 -8.80 9.24
N VAL A 50 2.94 -9.49 8.44
CA VAL A 50 2.48 -10.17 7.23
C VAL A 50 1.72 -11.46 7.58
N GLU A 51 2.04 -12.11 8.70
CA GLU A 51 1.37 -13.34 9.13
C GLU A 51 -0.07 -13.06 9.56
N GLN A 52 -0.30 -11.98 10.32
CA GLN A 52 -1.63 -11.48 10.64
C GLN A 52 -2.24 -10.64 9.50
N GLY A 53 -1.43 -10.32 8.48
CA GLY A 53 -1.83 -9.54 7.32
C GLY A 53 -2.19 -8.09 7.63
N THR A 54 -1.52 -7.47 8.60
CA THR A 54 -1.76 -6.08 9.02
C THR A 54 -0.59 -5.16 8.72
N LEU A 55 -0.90 -3.92 8.31
CA LEU A 55 0.05 -2.82 8.19
C LEU A 55 -0.58 -1.55 8.77
N PHE A 56 0.21 -0.83 9.55
CA PHE A 56 -0.10 0.50 10.01
C PHE A 56 1.00 1.45 9.55
N ALA A 57 0.59 2.58 9.00
CA ALA A 57 1.48 3.65 8.59
C ALA A 57 0.92 4.99 9.04
N THR A 58 1.79 5.98 9.15
CA THR A 58 1.43 7.37 9.34
C THR A 58 1.83 8.21 8.13
N GLY A 59 1.26 9.39 7.98
CA GLY A 59 1.56 10.36 6.93
C GLY A 59 0.33 10.81 6.16
N LYS A 60 0.52 11.83 5.31
CA LYS A 60 -0.56 12.44 4.54
C LYS A 60 -0.82 11.64 3.29
N VAL A 61 -2.00 11.03 3.19
CA VAL A 61 -2.42 10.31 1.99
C VAL A 61 -2.97 11.28 0.97
N SER A 62 -2.41 11.27 -0.24
CA SER A 62 -2.90 12.04 -1.38
C SER A 62 -3.68 11.18 -2.38
N GLN A 63 -3.38 9.89 -2.46
CA GLN A 63 -3.99 9.00 -3.44
C GLN A 63 -3.91 7.54 -3.01
N VAL A 64 -4.95 6.78 -3.35
CA VAL A 64 -4.98 5.32 -3.23
C VAL A 64 -5.32 4.72 -4.58
N LYS A 65 -4.54 3.73 -5.03
CA LYS A 65 -4.75 3.01 -6.29
C LYS A 65 -4.80 1.50 -6.04
N PHE A 66 -5.80 0.84 -6.61
CA PHE A 66 -5.85 -0.61 -6.69
C PHE A 66 -5.21 -1.07 -8.00
N GLY A 67 -4.27 -2.00 -7.93
CA GLY A 67 -3.67 -2.66 -9.09
C GLY A 67 -4.23 -4.08 -9.27
N ALA A 68 -4.24 -4.58 -10.50
CA ALA A 68 -4.63 -5.95 -10.78
C ALA A 68 -3.66 -6.95 -10.10
N GLY A 69 -4.20 -8.02 -9.52
CA GLY A 69 -3.41 -9.10 -8.91
C GLY A 69 -2.76 -9.99 -9.95
N LYS A 70 -1.52 -10.42 -9.66
CA LYS A 70 -0.62 -11.18 -10.54
C LYS A 70 -0.57 -10.65 -11.99
N GLY A 71 0.09 -9.51 -12.18
CA GLY A 71 0.38 -8.98 -13.53
C GLY A 71 0.68 -7.49 -13.62
N ALA A 72 1.32 -6.88 -12.61
CA ALA A 72 1.62 -5.44 -12.60
C ALA A 72 2.80 -5.05 -13.52
N GLU A 73 2.98 -5.72 -14.64
CA GLU A 73 3.87 -5.31 -15.73
C GLU A 73 3.50 -3.91 -16.29
N GLY A 74 2.28 -3.43 -16.00
CA GLY A 74 1.77 -2.14 -16.45
C GLY A 74 2.06 -0.93 -15.55
N PHE A 75 2.41 -1.12 -14.27
CA PHE A 75 2.64 0.03 -13.37
C PHE A 75 4.05 0.62 -13.52
N LEU A 76 5.03 -0.17 -13.95
CA LEU A 76 6.40 0.30 -14.22
C LEU A 76 6.55 0.90 -15.63
N LYS A 77 5.63 0.64 -16.57
CA LYS A 77 5.68 1.17 -17.94
C LYS A 77 5.31 2.66 -18.04
N LYS A 78 4.74 3.26 -17.00
CA LYS A 78 4.40 4.71 -16.97
C LYS A 78 5.55 5.61 -16.51
N LEU A 79 6.69 5.06 -16.08
CA LEU A 79 7.90 5.81 -15.71
C LEU A 79 9.00 5.74 -16.78
N VAL A 80 8.73 5.08 -17.92
CA VAL A 80 9.64 4.97 -19.08
C VAL A 80 9.10 5.79 -20.26
N LYS A 81 8.56 6.98 -20.00
CA LYS A 81 8.41 8.01 -21.02
C LYS A 81 8.80 9.37 -20.48
#